data_AF-A0A938PNS9-F1
#
_entry.id   AF-A0A938PNS9-F1
#
_cell.length_a   1.000
_cell.length_b   1.000
_cell.length_c   1.000
_cell.angle_alpha   90.00
_cell.angle_beta   90.00
_cell.angle_gamma   90.00
#
_symmetry.space_group_name_H-M   'P 1'
#
loop_
_entity.id
_entity.type
_entity.pdbx_description
1 polymer ?
#
loop_
_entity_poly.entity_id
_entity_poly.type
_entity_poly.pdbx_seq_one_letter_code
_entity_poly.pdbx_strand_id
1 'polypeptide(L)'
;MRWVSVRVGRWLVAGSLGLFCLGWALLSRAEVRDPQTHFFQAKFGDLPADLATARQEGKRAILLAYEMDDCPFCDRMKRTVLNQSQVQAYFREHF
;
A
#
# COMPACT_ATOMS: atom_id res chain seq x y z
N MET A 1 6.44 -4.02 -53.98
CA MET A 1 5.55 -3.13 -53.19
C MET A 1 5.03 -3.75 -51.89
N ARG A 2 4.82 -5.08 -51.81
CA ARG A 2 4.28 -5.81 -50.63
C ARG A 2 5.18 -5.81 -49.36
N TRP A 3 6.47 -5.51 -49.49
CA TRP A 3 7.46 -5.53 -48.39
C TRP A 3 7.51 -4.27 -47.52
N VAL A 4 7.03 -3.12 -48.03
CA VAL A 4 6.99 -1.85 -47.26
C VAL A 4 5.87 -1.89 -46.22
N SER A 5 4.72 -2.46 -46.58
CA SER A 5 3.53 -2.57 -45.71
C SER A 5 3.77 -3.46 -44.47
N VAL A 6 4.57 -4.53 -44.61
CA VAL A 6 4.89 -5.45 -43.50
C VAL A 6 5.86 -4.81 -42.50
N ARG A 7 6.77 -3.96 -42.99
CA ARG A 7 7.74 -3.26 -42.15
C ARG A 7 7.08 -2.14 -41.35
N VAL A 8 6.14 -1.40 -41.94
CA VAL A 8 5.38 -0.34 -41.24
C VAL A 8 4.47 -0.91 -40.14
N GLY A 9 3.78 -2.02 -40.40
CA GLY A 9 2.90 -2.66 -39.41
C GLY A 9 3.63 -3.18 -38.16
N ARG A 10 4.86 -3.69 -38.32
CA ARG A 10 5.65 -4.21 -37.19
C ARG A 10 6.22 -3.12 -36.28
N TRP A 11 6.48 -1.92 -36.81
CA TRP A 11 6.95 -0.77 -36.03
C TRP A 11 5.80 -0.04 -35.32
N LEU A 12 4.61 0.01 -35.92
CA LEU A 12 3.40 0.55 -35.28
C LEU A 12 2.95 -0.26 -34.05
N VAL A 13 3.02 -1.60 -34.14
CA VAL A 13 2.66 -2.49 -33.02
C VAL A 13 3.72 -2.48 -31.91
N ALA A 14 5.01 -2.35 -32.26
CA ALA A 14 6.07 -2.20 -31.26
C ALA A 14 5.99 -0.85 -30.52
N GLY A 15 5.62 0.22 -31.23
CA GLY A 15 5.44 1.55 -30.64
C GLY A 15 4.25 1.63 -29.68
N SER A 16 3.13 0.98 -30.00
CA SER A 16 1.94 0.96 -29.13
C SER A 16 2.11 0.10 -27.87
N LEU A 17 2.79 -1.04 -27.97
CA LEU A 17 3.14 -1.87 -26.81
C LEU A 17 4.11 -1.16 -25.85
N GLY A 18 5.09 -0.43 -26.41
CA GLY A 18 6.03 0.37 -25.62
C GLY A 18 5.35 1.51 -24.85
N LEU A 19 4.43 2.24 -25.50
CA LEU A 19 3.67 3.32 -24.87
C LEU A 19 2.75 2.82 -23.74
N PHE A 20 2.15 1.64 -23.89
CA PHE A 20 1.27 1.03 -22.89
C PHE A 20 2.04 0.61 -21.62
N CYS A 21 3.22 0.01 -21.76
CA CYS A 21 4.07 -0.34 -20.63
C CYS A 21 4.61 0.88 -19.87
N LEU A 22 4.99 1.96 -20.59
CA LEU A 22 5.39 3.21 -19.95
C LEU A 22 4.24 3.91 -19.21
N GLY A 23 3.00 3.80 -19.73
CA GLY A 23 1.82 4.34 -19.07
C GLY A 23 1.50 3.64 -17.74
N TRP A 24 1.67 2.32 -17.66
CA TRP A 24 1.44 1.57 -16.42
C TRP A 24 2.49 1.82 -15.34
N ALA A 25 3.76 2.05 -15.71
CA ALA A 25 4.82 2.35 -14.73
C ALA A 25 4.59 3.66 -13.95
N LEU A 26 3.79 4.59 -14.49
CA LEU A 26 3.50 5.87 -13.85
C LEU A 26 2.41 5.78 -12.77
N LEU A 27 1.62 4.70 -12.74
CA LEU A 27 0.53 4.51 -11.76
C LEU A 27 0.98 3.91 -10.43
N SER A 28 2.15 3.28 -10.35
CA SER A 28 2.64 2.60 -9.14
C SER A 28 3.28 3.54 -8.12
N ARG A 29 2.69 4.72 -7.90
CA ARG A 29 3.17 5.64 -6.87
C ARG A 29 2.63 5.16 -5.52
N ALA A 30 3.53 4.73 -4.63
CA ALA A 30 3.18 4.44 -3.24
C ALA A 30 2.65 5.73 -2.60
N GLU A 31 1.33 5.81 -2.44
CA GLU A 31 0.69 6.97 -1.83
C GLU A 31 1.09 7.05 -0.36
N VAL A 32 1.55 8.22 0.06
CA VAL A 32 1.93 8.48 1.45
C VAL A 32 0.75 9.13 2.16
N ARG A 33 0.34 8.57 3.30
CA ARG A 33 -0.76 9.05 4.13
C ARG A 33 -0.33 9.16 5.59
N ASP A 34 -0.95 10.06 6.34
CA ASP A 34 -0.66 10.22 7.76
C ASP A 34 -1.00 8.93 8.56
N PRO A 35 -0.04 8.31 9.27
CA PRO A 35 -0.30 7.10 10.04
C PRO A 35 -1.28 7.31 11.19
N GLN A 36 -1.36 8.51 11.79
CA GLN A 36 -2.24 8.74 12.94
C GLN A 36 -3.72 8.62 12.56
N THR A 37 -4.06 9.09 11.36
CA THR A 37 -5.44 9.08 10.86
C THR A 37 -5.77 7.87 9.98
N HIS A 38 -4.78 7.25 9.33
CA HIS A 38 -5.02 6.18 8.35
C HIS A 38 -4.53 4.78 8.78
N PHE A 39 -3.56 4.68 9.70
CA PHE A 39 -3.05 3.40 10.19
C PHE A 39 -3.67 3.01 11.54
N PHE A 40 -3.51 3.86 12.55
CA PHE A 40 -3.99 3.56 13.89
C PHE A 40 -5.52 3.69 14.00
N GLN A 41 -6.12 2.78 14.78
CA GLN A 41 -7.55 2.78 15.09
C GLN A 41 -7.75 3.25 16.53
N ALA A 42 -8.96 3.70 16.86
CA ALA A 42 -9.30 4.06 18.23
C ALA A 42 -9.05 2.83 19.13
N LYS A 43 -8.19 3.00 20.14
CA LYS A 43 -7.98 1.99 21.17
C LYS A 43 -9.15 2.09 22.15
N PHE A 44 -9.88 1.00 22.38
CA PHE A 44 -11.00 1.01 23.34
C PHE A 44 -10.52 0.90 24.79
N GLY A 45 -9.23 0.61 25.00
CA GLY A 45 -8.64 0.48 26.34
C GLY A 45 -8.94 -0.86 27.02
N ASP A 46 -9.70 -1.75 26.37
CA ASP A 46 -10.03 -3.11 26.80
C ASP A 46 -9.51 -4.12 25.76
N LEU A 47 -8.27 -4.56 25.97
CA LEU A 47 -7.63 -5.50 25.06
C LEU A 47 -8.40 -6.84 24.91
N PRO A 48 -8.97 -7.44 25.98
CA PRO A 48 -9.87 -8.58 25.83
C PRO A 48 -11.06 -8.34 24.89
N ALA A 49 -11.76 -7.21 25.01
CA ALA A 49 -12.87 -6.87 24.13
C ALA A 49 -12.41 -6.62 22.68
N ASP A 50 -11.27 -5.96 22.51
CA ASP A 50 -10.66 -5.71 21.19
C ASP A 50 -10.30 -7.03 20.50
N LEU A 51 -9.73 -7.99 21.25
CA LEU A 51 -9.43 -9.34 20.76
C LEU A 51 -10.67 -10.12 20.36
N ALA A 52 -11.77 -10.00 21.12
CA ALA A 52 -13.04 -10.64 20.77
C ALA A 52 -13.59 -10.07 19.46
N THR A 53 -13.55 -8.76 19.29
CA THR A 53 -13.99 -8.05 18.07
C THR A 53 -13.14 -8.46 16.87
N ALA A 54 -11.81 -8.41 16.99
CA ALA A 54 -10.89 -8.79 15.92
C ALA A 54 -11.11 -10.24 15.46
N ARG A 55 -11.40 -11.17 16.39
CA ARG A 55 -11.75 -12.55 16.04
C ARG A 55 -13.08 -12.65 15.28
N GLN A 56 -14.10 -11.90 15.70
CA GLN A 56 -15.39 -11.87 15.01
C GLN A 56 -15.27 -11.30 13.59
N GLU A 57 -14.40 -10.32 13.40
CA GLU A 57 -14.09 -9.73 12.09
C GLU A 57 -13.15 -10.59 11.22
N GLY A 58 -12.70 -11.75 11.72
CA GLY A 58 -11.81 -12.64 10.98
C GLY A 58 -10.37 -12.14 10.86
N LYS A 59 -9.93 -11.22 11.73
CA LYS A 59 -8.53 -10.76 11.78
C LYS A 59 -7.62 -11.87 12.27
N ARG A 60 -6.36 -11.83 11.80
CA ARG A 60 -5.34 -12.84 12.10
C ARG A 60 -4.65 -12.58 13.44
N ALA A 61 -4.48 -11.32 13.81
CA ALA A 61 -3.89 -10.89 15.08
C ALA A 61 -4.22 -9.41 15.33
N ILE A 62 -3.84 -8.88 16.49
CA ILE A 62 -3.87 -7.44 16.78
C ILE A 62 -2.43 -6.93 16.87
N LEU A 63 -2.17 -5.77 16.27
CA LEU A 63 -0.91 -5.05 16.46
C LEU A 63 -0.99 -4.12 17.67
N LEU A 64 -0.22 -4.43 18.72
CA LEU A 64 -0.01 -3.53 19.84
C LEU A 64 1.24 -2.68 19.59
N ALA A 65 1.03 -1.41 19.26
CA ALA A 65 2.10 -0.43 19.19
C ALA A 65 2.31 0.22 20.57
N TYR A 66 3.53 0.05 21.10
CA TYR A 66 4.04 0.78 22.25
C TYR A 66 4.81 2.00 21.77
N GLU A 67 4.45 3.15 22.30
CA GLU A 67 5.08 4.43 21.98
C GLU A 67 5.37 5.17 23.28
N MET A 68 6.48 5.91 23.30
CA MET A 68 6.83 6.86 24.33
C MET A 68 7.09 8.21 23.66
N ASP A 69 6.94 9.30 24.41
CA ASP A 69 7.31 10.62 23.95
C ASP A 69 8.79 10.66 23.53
N ASP A 70 9.09 11.40 22.47
CA ASP A 70 10.44 11.56 21.90
C ASP A 70 11.15 10.24 21.52
N CYS A 71 10.40 9.23 21.07
CA CYS A 71 10.94 7.98 20.54
C CYS A 71 11.39 8.12 19.06
N PRO A 72 12.69 8.27 18.74
CA PRO A 72 13.15 8.49 17.36
C PRO A 72 12.89 7.29 16.43
N PHE A 73 12.85 6.08 16.98
CA PHE A 73 12.55 4.87 16.21
C PHE A 73 11.08 4.77 15.85
N CYS A 74 10.19 5.19 16.75
CA CYS A 74 8.75 5.25 16.53
C CYS A 74 8.45 6.25 15.41
N ASP A 75 9.08 7.43 15.48
CA ASP A 75 9.03 8.46 14.44
C ASP A 75 9.49 7.94 13.08
N ARG A 76 10.64 7.27 13.04
CA ARG A 76 11.16 6.68 11.80
C ARG A 76 10.16 5.69 11.22
N MET A 77 9.66 4.76 12.02
CA MET A 77 8.69 3.76 11.56
C MET A 77 7.42 4.41 11.01
N LYS A 78 6.89 5.44 11.69
CA LYS A 78 5.75 6.22 11.20
C LYS A 78 6.05 6.89 9.86
N ARG A 79 7.24 7.50 9.69
CA ARG A 79 7.62 8.25 8.47
C ARG A 79 8.07 7.39 7.29
N THR A 80 8.46 6.14 7.51
CA THR A 80 9.03 5.30 6.44
C THR A 80 8.24 4.05 6.13
N VAL A 81 7.45 3.53 7.08
CA VAL A 81 6.72 2.26 6.92
C VAL A 81 5.22 2.48 7.03
N LEU A 82 4.75 3.01 8.16
CA LEU A 82 3.31 3.08 8.44
C LEU A 82 2.59 4.16 7.62
N ASN A 83 3.33 5.04 6.97
CA ASN A 83 2.78 6.05 6.08
C ASN A 83 2.50 5.54 4.66
N GLN A 84 2.97 4.33 4.31
CA GLN A 84 2.75 3.78 2.97
C GLN A 84 1.33 3.22 2.86
N SER A 85 0.55 3.68 1.88
CA SER A 85 -0.84 3.25 1.68
C SER A 85 -1.00 1.74 1.51
N GLN A 86 -0.05 1.09 0.83
CA GLN A 86 -0.02 -0.37 0.67
C GLN A 86 0.12 -1.12 2.01
N VAL A 87 0.92 -0.58 2.94
CA VAL A 87 1.07 -1.15 4.28
C VAL A 87 -0.22 -0.95 5.06
N GLN A 88 -0.81 0.24 5.00
CA GLN A 88 -2.08 0.54 5.66
C GLN A 88 -3.22 -0.37 5.18
N ALA A 89 -3.33 -0.58 3.86
CA ALA A 89 -4.33 -1.45 3.27
C ALA A 89 -4.16 -2.91 3.71
N TYR A 90 -2.93 -3.42 3.63
CA TYR A 90 -2.60 -4.77 4.08
C TYR A 90 -2.91 -4.96 5.57
N PHE A 91 -2.53 -3.99 6.41
CA PHE A 91 -2.82 -4.09 7.84
C PHE A 91 -4.32 -4.08 8.11
N ARG A 92 -5.09 -3.21 7.45
CA ARG A 92 -6.55 -3.13 7.60
C ARG A 92 -7.26 -4.44 7.25
N GLU A 93 -6.78 -5.13 6.21
CA GLU A 93 -7.39 -6.37 5.75
C GLU A 93 -7.17 -7.52 6.76
N HIS A 94 -6.07 -7.49 7.49
CA HIS A 94 -5.55 -8.67 8.18
C HIS A 94 -5.42 -8.55 9.70
N PHE A 95 -5.32 -7.34 10.22
CA PHE A 95 -5.10 -7.02 11.63
C PHE A 95 -6.08 -5.94 12.09
#